data_AF-A0A9Q1I1A7-F1
#
_entry.id   AF-A0A9Q1I1A7-F1
#
_cell.length_a   1.000
_cell.length_b   1.000
_cell.length_c   1.000
_cell.angle_alpha   90.00
_cell.angle_beta   90.00
_cell.angle_gamma   90.00
#
_symmetry.space_group_name_H-M   'P 1'
#
loop_
_entity.id
_entity.type
_entity.pdbx_description
1 polymer ?
#
loop_
_entity_poly.entity_id
_entity_poly.type
_entity_poly.pdbx_seq_one_letter_code
_entity_poly.pdbx_strand_id
1 'polypeptide(L)'
;MSEINTNVDESKANGDKTEEEEWAAAKVAFENLKAKKPLPPKPRFAVTIAVSSRTLFDMVKERKIYEEEGVEKYVAYQQQHEDEPLMPGASFPFVKALMNVNKRLRELYPEGQELFDIVLMTNNPAQIGVRLINSINHYDLTIERFCMTGGNSPIGYLKAYMTNLYLSKDSEKVQEAIEEGIAAATMFTPQKEIQLSDTQLRVAFDGDAVLFSDESEIIVKQHGLDTFFEHEKKYENKPLAQGPLKCFLEALGKLQRKFYAKNERMDCPIRTYLVTARSAASSGARVLKTLRSWGLEIDEALFLAGAPKGPLLQKIHPHIFFDDQMFHIQGAEELGTIAAHVPYGIGQKYHKGKLIEKTPKE
;
A
#
# COMPACT_ATOMS: atom_id res chain seq x y z
N MET A 1 22.63 -37.50 59.99
CA MET A 1 23.35 -38.54 59.23
C MET A 1 22.28 -39.54 58.80
N SER A 2 21.75 -39.37 57.58
CA SER A 2 22.14 -40.12 56.35
C SER A 2 21.38 -41.46 56.30
N GLU A 3 20.64 -41.91 55.28
CA GLU A 3 20.45 -41.62 53.84
C GLU A 3 19.15 -42.35 53.41
N ILE A 4 18.17 -41.67 52.80
CA ILE A 4 17.66 -41.78 51.41
C ILE A 4 18.23 -42.90 50.50
N ASN A 5 17.35 -43.80 50.00
CA ASN A 5 17.22 -44.22 48.58
C ASN A 5 15.99 -45.15 48.41
N THR A 6 14.91 -44.74 47.73
CA THR A 6 14.58 -44.75 46.27
C THR A 6 14.15 -46.11 45.70
N ASN A 7 12.91 -46.15 45.20
CA ASN A 7 12.44 -46.84 43.98
C ASN A 7 10.98 -46.43 43.77
N VAL A 8 10.74 -45.29 43.10
CA VAL A 8 10.53 -45.11 41.64
C VAL A 8 9.11 -45.52 41.25
N ASP A 9 8.29 -44.47 41.09
CA ASP A 9 6.99 -44.39 40.45
C ASP A 9 7.01 -45.01 39.04
N GLU A 10 6.04 -45.88 38.76
CA GLU A 10 5.64 -46.19 37.39
C GLU A 10 4.91 -44.97 36.80
N SER A 11 5.58 -44.40 35.81
CA SER A 11 5.21 -43.18 35.11
C SER A 11 3.86 -43.29 34.39
N LYS A 12 3.04 -42.26 34.62
CA LYS A 12 1.96 -41.80 33.77
C LYS A 12 2.44 -41.69 32.31
N ALA A 13 2.00 -42.60 31.45
CA ALA A 13 2.09 -42.46 30.00
C ALA A 13 0.73 -41.98 29.45
N ASN A 14 0.42 -40.70 29.65
CA ASN A 14 -0.58 -39.97 28.85
C ASN A 14 -0.52 -38.48 29.23
N GLY A 15 0.19 -37.68 28.44
CA GLY A 15 0.27 -36.24 28.66
C GLY A 15 1.51 -35.64 28.05
N ASP A 16 1.51 -35.51 26.72
CA ASP A 16 2.08 -34.38 25.98
C ASP A 16 1.92 -34.69 24.48
N LYS A 17 0.78 -34.32 23.91
CA LYS A 17 0.81 -33.86 22.51
C LYS A 17 1.46 -32.50 22.59
N THR A 18 2.57 -32.31 21.89
CA THR A 18 3.28 -31.04 21.90
C THR A 18 2.32 -29.93 21.43
N GLU A 19 2.40 -28.74 22.01
CA GLU A 19 1.56 -27.58 21.61
C GLU A 19 1.58 -27.34 20.10
N GLU A 20 2.67 -27.69 19.43
CA GLU A 20 2.81 -27.65 17.96
C GLU A 20 1.90 -28.67 17.24
N GLU A 21 1.76 -29.89 17.76
CA GLU A 21 0.86 -30.91 17.20
C GLU A 21 -0.61 -30.55 17.43
N GLU A 22 -0.93 -29.98 18.59
CA GLU A 22 -2.28 -29.49 18.89
C GLU A 22 -2.65 -28.27 18.04
N TRP A 23 -1.71 -27.34 17.84
CA TRP A 23 -1.87 -26.22 16.92
C TRP A 23 -2.01 -26.68 15.47
N ALA A 24 -1.19 -27.65 15.04
CA ALA A 24 -1.29 -28.23 13.69
C ALA A 24 -2.65 -28.92 13.49
N ALA A 25 -3.13 -29.67 14.47
CA ALA A 25 -4.43 -30.32 14.43
C ALA A 25 -5.58 -29.29 14.40
N ALA A 26 -5.52 -28.25 15.23
CA ALA A 26 -6.49 -27.15 15.23
C ALA A 26 -6.51 -26.40 13.89
N LYS A 27 -5.33 -26.19 13.29
CA LYS A 27 -5.19 -25.58 11.98
C LYS A 27 -5.81 -26.43 10.87
N VAL A 28 -5.57 -27.75 10.87
CA VAL A 28 -6.20 -28.67 9.91
C VAL A 28 -7.73 -28.68 10.08
N ALA A 29 -8.22 -28.68 11.32
CA ALA A 29 -9.65 -28.60 11.60
C ALA A 29 -10.26 -27.29 11.08
N PHE A 30 -9.60 -26.15 11.29
CA PHE A 30 -10.04 -24.85 10.78
C PHE A 30 -10.02 -24.78 9.24
N GLU A 31 -8.98 -25.32 8.60
CA GLU A 31 -8.87 -25.35 7.13
C GLU A 31 -9.98 -26.22 6.48
N ASN A 32 -10.53 -27.18 7.20
CA ASN A 32 -11.63 -28.03 6.74
C ASN A 32 -13.04 -27.44 6.95
N LEU A 33 -13.16 -26.28 7.61
CA LEU A 33 -14.45 -25.60 7.80
C LEU A 33 -14.93 -24.99 6.47
N LYS A 34 -16.08 -25.46 5.98
CA LYS A 34 -16.71 -24.91 4.78
C LYS A 34 -17.40 -23.58 5.09
N ALA A 35 -16.90 -22.49 4.52
CA ALA A 35 -17.53 -21.17 4.58
C ALA A 35 -18.31 -20.87 3.28
N LYS A 36 -19.43 -20.13 3.40
CA LYS A 36 -20.18 -19.61 2.23
C LYS A 36 -19.46 -18.43 1.55
N LYS A 37 -18.67 -17.66 2.31
CA LYS A 37 -17.80 -16.60 1.79
C LYS A 37 -16.42 -17.18 1.46
N PRO A 38 -15.77 -16.74 0.37
CA PRO A 38 -14.41 -17.16 0.07
C PRO A 38 -13.45 -16.76 1.21
N LEU A 39 -12.67 -17.73 1.70
CA LEU A 39 -11.69 -17.46 2.76
C LEU A 39 -10.62 -16.44 2.28
N PRO A 40 -10.11 -15.60 3.19
CA PRO A 40 -8.98 -14.73 2.87
C PRO A 40 -7.75 -15.57 2.50
N PRO A 41 -6.88 -15.08 1.61
CA PRO A 41 -5.66 -15.79 1.25
C PRO A 41 -4.73 -15.91 2.46
N LYS A 42 -3.90 -16.97 2.49
CA LYS A 42 -2.86 -17.10 3.52
C LYS A 42 -1.85 -15.95 3.37
N PRO A 43 -1.55 -15.16 4.43
CA PRO A 43 -0.74 -13.94 4.32
C PRO A 43 0.61 -14.13 3.61
N ARG A 44 1.28 -15.26 3.84
CA ARG A 44 2.58 -15.58 3.21
C ARG A 44 2.57 -15.61 1.67
N PHE A 45 1.40 -15.74 1.05
CA PHE A 45 1.24 -15.80 -0.41
C PHE A 45 0.50 -14.60 -0.98
N ALA A 46 -0.16 -13.83 -0.13
CA ALA A 46 -0.98 -12.70 -0.52
C ALA A 46 -0.12 -11.46 -0.79
N VAL A 47 -0.68 -10.54 -1.55
CA VAL A 47 -0.20 -9.17 -1.63
C VAL A 47 -0.97 -8.34 -0.60
N THR A 48 -0.37 -8.12 0.56
CA THR A 48 -1.03 -7.45 1.69
C THR A 48 -1.05 -5.93 1.49
N ILE A 49 -2.26 -5.37 1.42
CA ILE A 49 -2.52 -3.93 1.32
C ILE A 49 -3.15 -3.46 2.62
N ALA A 50 -2.39 -2.72 3.43
CA ALA A 50 -2.89 -2.10 4.63
C ALA A 50 -3.44 -0.71 4.31
N VAL A 51 -4.71 -0.46 4.64
CA VAL A 51 -5.35 0.85 4.45
C VAL A 51 -5.79 1.40 5.80
N SER A 52 -5.56 2.69 6.04
CA SER A 52 -6.06 3.30 7.27
C SER A 52 -7.55 3.62 7.17
N SER A 53 -8.26 3.57 8.31
CA SER A 53 -9.71 3.85 8.38
C SER A 53 -10.08 5.18 7.72
N ARG A 54 -9.27 6.23 7.94
CA ARG A 54 -9.46 7.58 7.34
C ARG A 54 -9.17 7.67 5.84
N THR A 55 -8.52 6.66 5.25
CA THR A 55 -8.37 6.57 3.80
C THR A 55 -9.54 5.80 3.19
N LEU A 56 -9.97 4.72 3.83
CA LEU A 56 -11.04 3.86 3.33
C LEU A 56 -12.40 4.54 3.41
N PHE A 57 -12.63 5.28 4.50
CA PHE A 57 -13.85 6.00 4.75
C PHE A 57 -13.58 7.49 4.96
N ASP A 58 -14.53 8.32 4.54
CA ASP A 58 -14.55 9.72 4.92
C ASP A 58 -14.93 9.82 6.40
N MET A 59 -13.94 10.26 7.19
CA MET A 59 -14.07 10.46 8.63
C MET A 59 -13.66 11.89 9.02
N VAL A 60 -13.81 12.87 8.12
CA VAL A 60 -13.42 14.27 8.40
C VAL A 60 -14.17 14.82 9.60
N LYS A 61 -15.50 14.57 9.69
CA LYS A 61 -16.32 15.00 10.83
C LYS A 61 -15.84 14.38 12.13
N GLU A 62 -15.63 13.07 12.14
CA GLU A 62 -15.24 12.35 13.34
C GLU A 62 -13.81 12.67 13.76
N ARG A 63 -12.92 12.96 12.81
CA ARG A 63 -11.57 13.45 13.11
C ARG A 63 -11.63 14.81 13.81
N LYS A 64 -12.51 15.71 13.39
CA LYS A 64 -12.71 17.00 14.05
C LYS A 64 -13.14 16.84 15.50
N ILE A 65 -14.10 15.94 15.77
CA ILE A 65 -14.54 15.62 17.14
C ILE A 65 -13.37 15.08 17.98
N TYR A 66 -12.55 14.18 17.41
CA TYR A 66 -11.37 13.65 18.11
C TYR A 66 -10.35 14.75 18.48
N GLU A 67 -10.09 15.68 17.57
CA GLU A 67 -9.11 16.76 17.76
C GLU A 67 -9.60 17.86 18.71
N GLU A 68 -10.88 18.22 18.63
CA GLU A 68 -11.46 19.33 19.40
C GLU A 68 -12.03 18.90 20.76
N GLU A 69 -12.63 17.70 20.83
CA GLU A 69 -13.37 17.22 22.01
C GLU A 69 -12.72 16.01 22.70
N GLY A 70 -11.68 15.43 22.09
CA GLY A 70 -10.92 14.32 22.63
C GLY A 70 -11.53 12.93 22.41
N VAL A 71 -10.79 11.92 22.87
CA VAL A 71 -11.07 10.50 22.57
C VAL A 71 -12.41 10.01 23.11
N GLU A 72 -12.84 10.45 24.30
CA GLU A 72 -14.09 9.98 24.91
C GLU A 72 -15.32 10.43 24.14
N LYS A 73 -15.34 11.70 23.71
CA LYS A 73 -16.43 12.25 22.89
C LYS A 73 -16.45 11.63 21.49
N TYR A 74 -15.28 11.40 20.92
CA TYR A 74 -15.14 10.66 19.67
C TYR A 74 -15.70 9.24 19.77
N VAL A 75 -15.35 8.48 20.81
CA VAL A 75 -15.85 7.10 21.00
C VAL A 75 -17.36 7.09 21.18
N ALA A 76 -17.90 7.96 22.04
CA ALA A 76 -19.35 8.06 22.26
C ALA A 76 -20.10 8.41 20.96
N TYR A 77 -19.56 9.35 20.16
CA TYR A 77 -20.12 9.68 18.85
C TYR A 77 -20.14 8.46 17.91
N GLN A 78 -19.04 7.72 17.81
CA GLN A 78 -18.95 6.55 16.94
C GLN A 78 -19.93 5.44 17.35
N GLN A 79 -20.14 5.24 18.65
CA GLN A 79 -21.10 4.26 19.17
C GLN A 79 -22.55 4.69 18.90
N GLN A 80 -22.89 5.97 19.08
CA GLN A 80 -24.24 6.48 18.80
C GLN A 80 -24.64 6.35 17.32
N HIS A 81 -23.66 6.36 16.41
CA HIS A 81 -23.87 6.28 14.97
C HIS A 81 -23.39 4.94 14.40
N GLU A 82 -23.31 3.87 15.22
CA GLU A 82 -22.70 2.60 14.80
C GLU A 82 -23.41 1.90 13.64
N ASP A 83 -24.72 2.13 13.52
CA ASP A 83 -25.56 1.62 12.43
C ASP A 83 -25.60 2.55 11.21
N GLU A 84 -24.98 3.73 11.27
CA GLU A 84 -24.87 4.65 10.15
C GLU A 84 -23.56 4.40 9.38
N PRO A 85 -23.64 3.87 8.14
CA PRO A 85 -22.45 3.61 7.34
C PRO A 85 -21.65 4.88 7.08
N LEU A 86 -20.33 4.79 7.22
CA LEU A 86 -19.43 5.88 6.87
C LEU A 86 -19.43 6.09 5.35
N MET A 87 -19.23 7.33 4.90
CA MET A 87 -19.13 7.62 3.47
C MET A 87 -17.82 7.06 2.88
N PRO A 88 -17.78 6.68 1.59
CA PRO A 88 -16.55 6.23 0.94
C PRO A 88 -15.42 7.27 1.00
N GLY A 89 -14.21 6.81 1.31
CA GLY A 89 -13.00 7.64 1.34
C GLY A 89 -12.14 7.51 0.07
N ALA A 90 -10.96 8.16 0.09
CA ALA A 90 -10.05 8.19 -1.06
C ALA A 90 -9.54 6.82 -1.52
N SER A 91 -9.32 5.86 -0.62
CA SER A 91 -8.86 4.52 -1.00
C SER A 91 -9.98 3.56 -1.36
N PHE A 92 -11.25 3.96 -1.18
CA PHE A 92 -12.40 3.11 -1.45
C PHE A 92 -12.46 2.58 -2.90
N PRO A 93 -12.36 3.41 -3.96
CA PRO A 93 -12.38 2.88 -5.33
C PRO A 93 -11.19 1.98 -5.62
N PHE A 94 -10.02 2.28 -5.07
CA PHE A 94 -8.84 1.42 -5.17
C PHE A 94 -9.09 0.05 -4.54
N VAL A 95 -9.68 -0.01 -3.34
CA VAL A 95 -10.06 -1.27 -2.68
C VAL A 95 -11.08 -2.06 -3.51
N LYS A 96 -12.10 -1.41 -4.10
CA LYS A 96 -13.04 -2.09 -5.01
C LYS A 96 -12.33 -2.67 -6.24
N ALA A 97 -11.37 -1.95 -6.82
CA ALA A 97 -10.60 -2.44 -7.95
C ALA A 97 -9.72 -3.64 -7.59
N LEU A 98 -9.08 -3.64 -6.40
CA LEU A 98 -8.35 -4.81 -5.89
C LEU A 98 -9.25 -6.03 -5.73
N MET A 99 -10.47 -5.83 -5.20
CA MET A 99 -11.46 -6.89 -5.07
C MET A 99 -11.91 -7.45 -6.42
N ASN A 100 -12.06 -6.59 -7.43
CA ASN A 100 -12.38 -7.03 -8.80
C ASN A 100 -11.25 -7.88 -9.40
N VAL A 101 -9.99 -7.49 -9.18
CA VAL A 101 -8.84 -8.33 -9.58
C VAL A 101 -8.87 -9.68 -8.87
N ASN A 102 -9.14 -9.71 -7.56
CA ASN A 102 -9.26 -10.95 -6.79
C ASN A 102 -10.37 -11.86 -7.33
N LYS A 103 -11.53 -11.29 -7.71
CA LYS A 103 -12.62 -12.05 -8.32
C LYS A 103 -12.14 -12.76 -9.59
N ARG A 104 -11.47 -12.03 -10.49
CA ARG A 104 -10.92 -12.59 -11.73
C ARG A 104 -9.83 -13.63 -11.49
N LEU A 105 -8.95 -13.41 -10.51
CA LEU A 105 -7.96 -14.40 -10.12
C LEU A 105 -8.61 -15.70 -9.62
N ARG A 106 -9.70 -15.61 -8.85
CA ARG A 106 -10.45 -16.79 -8.38
C ARG A 106 -11.20 -17.51 -9.51
N GLU A 107 -11.70 -16.79 -10.51
CA GLU A 107 -12.30 -17.40 -11.70
C GLU A 107 -11.28 -18.26 -12.47
N LEU A 108 -10.05 -17.77 -12.61
CA LEU A 108 -8.97 -18.48 -13.31
C LEU A 108 -8.24 -19.53 -12.46
N TYR A 109 -8.17 -19.28 -11.15
CA TYR A 109 -7.45 -20.08 -10.15
C TYR A 109 -8.30 -20.20 -8.88
N PRO A 110 -9.32 -21.08 -8.84
CA PRO A 110 -10.25 -21.20 -7.71
C PRO A 110 -9.56 -21.44 -6.35
N GLU A 111 -8.51 -22.27 -6.34
CA GLU A 111 -7.71 -22.59 -5.15
C GLU A 111 -6.49 -21.66 -4.96
N GLY A 112 -6.37 -20.63 -5.79
CA GLY A 112 -5.23 -19.71 -5.80
C GLY A 112 -5.18 -18.85 -4.54
N GLN A 113 -4.02 -18.86 -3.86
CA GLN A 113 -3.77 -18.07 -2.66
C GLN A 113 -3.05 -16.74 -2.94
N GLU A 114 -2.58 -16.54 -4.16
CA GLU A 114 -1.91 -15.30 -4.59
C GLU A 114 -2.97 -14.30 -5.02
N LEU A 115 -3.51 -13.60 -4.02
CA LEU A 115 -4.56 -12.59 -4.13
C LEU A 115 -4.12 -11.35 -3.34
N PHE A 116 -4.82 -10.24 -3.51
CA PHE A 116 -4.71 -9.13 -2.57
C PHE A 116 -5.37 -9.50 -1.23
N ASP A 117 -4.68 -9.24 -0.14
CA ASP A 117 -5.23 -9.28 1.22
C ASP A 117 -5.34 -7.85 1.74
N ILE A 118 -6.57 -7.37 1.92
CA ILE A 118 -6.81 -6.00 2.35
C ILE A 118 -6.99 -6.02 3.87
N VAL A 119 -6.13 -5.27 4.56
CA VAL A 119 -6.14 -5.18 6.03
C VAL A 119 -6.52 -3.76 6.43
N LEU A 120 -7.55 -3.62 7.26
CA LEU A 120 -7.88 -2.33 7.86
C LEU A 120 -6.95 -2.07 9.04
N MET A 121 -6.16 -1.00 8.98
CA MET A 121 -5.26 -0.57 10.05
C MET A 121 -5.80 0.72 10.68
N THR A 122 -5.97 0.76 12.00
CA THR A 122 -6.49 1.98 12.64
C THR A 122 -5.87 2.20 14.01
N ASN A 123 -5.56 3.45 14.29
CA ASN A 123 -5.10 3.88 15.61
C ASN A 123 -6.28 4.11 16.57
N ASN A 124 -7.51 3.94 16.09
CA ASN A 124 -8.69 4.19 16.91
C ASN A 124 -8.88 3.10 17.97
N PRO A 125 -9.54 3.42 19.10
CA PRO A 125 -9.92 2.42 20.10
C PRO A 125 -10.83 1.33 19.53
N ALA A 126 -10.71 0.10 20.05
CA ALA A 126 -11.51 -1.05 19.59
C ALA A 126 -13.04 -0.83 19.70
N GLN A 127 -13.48 0.03 20.62
CA GLN A 127 -14.88 0.36 20.87
C GLN A 127 -15.61 0.93 19.64
N ILE A 128 -14.89 1.55 18.69
CA ILE A 128 -15.49 2.10 17.47
C ILE A 128 -15.55 1.10 16.31
N GLY A 129 -15.05 -0.13 16.53
CA GLY A 129 -14.86 -1.14 15.49
C GLY A 129 -16.17 -1.57 14.86
N VAL A 130 -17.27 -1.55 15.61
CA VAL A 130 -18.60 -1.96 15.13
C VAL A 130 -19.04 -1.11 13.94
N ARG A 131 -18.92 0.22 14.02
CA ARG A 131 -19.29 1.09 12.89
C ARG A 131 -18.44 0.85 11.64
N LEU A 132 -17.15 0.57 11.83
CA LEU A 132 -16.24 0.23 10.72
C LEU A 132 -16.65 -1.09 10.05
N ILE A 133 -16.98 -2.11 10.85
CA ILE A 133 -17.48 -3.41 10.38
C ILE A 133 -18.82 -3.24 9.66
N ASN A 134 -19.76 -2.50 10.25
CA ASN A 134 -21.06 -2.21 9.65
C ASN A 134 -20.92 -1.49 8.31
N SER A 135 -20.01 -0.52 8.21
CA SER A 135 -19.69 0.16 6.95
C SER A 135 -19.09 -0.80 5.91
N ILE A 136 -18.14 -1.64 6.30
CA ILE A 136 -17.53 -2.66 5.44
C ILE A 136 -18.59 -3.63 4.90
N ASN A 137 -19.51 -4.07 5.75
CA ASN A 137 -20.62 -4.94 5.36
C ASN A 137 -21.63 -4.22 4.46
N HIS A 138 -21.96 -2.96 4.76
CA HIS A 138 -22.89 -2.15 3.96
C HIS A 138 -22.44 -2.01 2.49
N TYR A 139 -21.13 -1.88 2.26
CA TYR A 139 -20.55 -1.74 0.92
C TYR A 139 -20.06 -3.06 0.29
N ASP A 140 -20.35 -4.20 0.93
CA ASP A 140 -19.89 -5.53 0.54
C ASP A 140 -18.38 -5.62 0.32
N LEU A 141 -17.59 -4.95 1.17
CA LEU A 141 -16.12 -5.00 1.10
C LEU A 141 -15.62 -6.33 1.71
N THR A 142 -14.74 -7.03 0.99
CA THR A 142 -14.14 -8.30 1.47
C THR A 142 -12.90 -8.02 2.32
N ILE A 143 -13.09 -7.31 3.43
CA ILE A 143 -12.04 -6.99 4.41
C ILE A 143 -12.34 -7.80 5.66
N GLU A 144 -11.54 -8.84 5.90
CA GLU A 144 -11.75 -9.77 7.03
C GLU A 144 -10.72 -9.56 8.15
N ARG A 145 -9.70 -8.73 7.91
CA ARG A 145 -8.58 -8.51 8.83
C ARG A 145 -8.50 -7.07 9.27
N PHE A 146 -8.51 -6.88 10.59
CA PHE A 146 -8.50 -5.58 11.25
C PHE A 146 -7.34 -5.56 12.23
N CYS A 147 -6.73 -4.40 12.40
CA CYS A 147 -5.85 -4.11 13.51
C CYS A 147 -6.19 -2.74 14.06
N MET A 148 -6.60 -2.72 15.33
CA MET A 148 -6.97 -1.52 16.06
C MET A 148 -5.96 -1.36 17.19
N THR A 149 -5.07 -0.38 17.09
CA THR A 149 -3.91 -0.28 17.98
C THR A 149 -4.18 0.55 19.24
N GLY A 150 -5.39 1.14 19.37
CA GLY A 150 -5.79 1.91 20.55
C GLY A 150 -4.86 3.09 20.86
N GLY A 151 -4.34 3.75 19.84
CA GLY A 151 -3.41 4.88 19.94
C GLY A 151 -1.95 4.52 19.72
N ASN A 152 -1.57 3.24 19.80
CA ASN A 152 -0.18 2.82 19.56
C ASN A 152 0.21 2.88 18.08
N SER A 153 1.52 2.94 17.80
CA SER A 153 2.01 2.97 16.42
C SER A 153 1.67 1.67 15.67
N PRO A 154 1.15 1.74 14.41
CA PRO A 154 0.78 0.56 13.63
C PRO A 154 1.99 -0.17 13.02
N ILE A 155 3.18 0.41 13.05
CA ILE A 155 4.33 -0.02 12.25
C ILE A 155 4.77 -1.46 12.56
N GLY A 156 4.83 -1.83 13.84
CA GLY A 156 5.16 -3.21 14.23
C GLY A 156 4.17 -4.24 13.68
N TYR A 157 2.88 -3.88 13.65
CA TYR A 157 1.82 -4.72 13.08
C TYR A 157 1.90 -4.77 11.55
N LEU A 158 2.24 -3.66 10.88
CA LEU A 158 2.45 -3.64 9.43
C LEU A 158 3.55 -4.62 9.02
N LYS A 159 4.67 -4.67 9.79
CA LYS A 159 5.73 -5.68 9.59
C LYS A 159 5.23 -7.10 9.83
N ALA A 160 4.55 -7.34 10.95
CA ALA A 160 4.03 -8.66 11.30
C ALA A 160 3.03 -9.20 10.26
N TYR A 161 2.29 -8.32 9.60
CA TYR A 161 1.39 -8.66 8.50
C TYR A 161 2.04 -8.80 7.13
N MET A 162 3.37 -8.62 7.03
CA MET A 162 4.10 -8.68 5.77
C MET A 162 3.52 -7.71 4.74
N THR A 163 3.22 -6.47 5.19
CA THR A 163 2.55 -5.46 4.36
C THR A 163 3.37 -5.11 3.12
N ASN A 164 2.77 -5.23 1.94
CA ASN A 164 3.38 -4.84 0.67
C ASN A 164 3.12 -3.36 0.34
N LEU A 165 2.02 -2.78 0.83
CA LEU A 165 1.71 -1.36 0.68
C LEU A 165 0.88 -0.88 1.88
N TYR A 166 1.29 0.23 2.48
CA TYR A 166 0.52 0.94 3.51
C TYR A 166 0.03 2.30 3.02
N LEU A 167 -1.28 2.52 3.06
CA LEU A 167 -1.92 3.77 2.67
C LEU A 167 -2.57 4.44 3.88
N SER A 168 -2.21 5.70 4.14
CA SER A 168 -2.78 6.45 5.26
C SER A 168 -2.97 7.92 4.97
N LYS A 169 -3.85 8.60 5.73
CA LYS A 169 -3.89 10.07 5.79
C LYS A 169 -2.91 10.66 6.81
N ASP A 170 -2.18 9.80 7.52
CA ASP A 170 -1.22 10.18 8.55
C ASP A 170 0.20 10.16 7.97
N SER A 171 0.76 11.34 7.68
CA SER A 171 2.08 11.46 7.05
C SER A 171 3.23 10.99 7.95
N GLU A 172 3.09 11.14 9.26
CA GLU A 172 4.12 10.68 10.21
C GLU A 172 4.19 9.16 10.21
N LYS A 173 3.04 8.48 10.24
CA LYS A 173 3.00 7.01 10.15
C LYS A 173 3.44 6.47 8.80
N VAL A 174 3.22 7.21 7.72
CA VAL A 174 3.75 6.85 6.41
C VAL A 174 5.27 6.94 6.39
N GLN A 175 5.83 8.02 6.95
CA GLN A 175 7.28 8.19 7.07
C GLN A 175 7.91 7.07 7.90
N GLU A 176 7.37 6.78 9.09
CA GLU A 176 7.84 5.68 9.95
C GLU A 176 7.79 4.32 9.21
N ALA A 177 6.77 4.07 8.37
CA ALA A 177 6.67 2.84 7.60
C ALA A 177 7.75 2.72 6.51
N ILE A 178 8.03 3.81 5.79
CA ILE A 178 9.08 3.85 4.76
C ILE A 178 10.45 3.61 5.36
N GLU A 179 10.75 4.25 6.50
CA GLU A 179 12.02 4.07 7.23
C GLU A 179 12.24 2.61 7.66
N GLU A 180 11.15 1.89 7.86
CA GLU A 180 11.14 0.48 8.24
C GLU A 180 11.06 -0.49 7.06
N GLY A 181 11.26 0.03 5.84
CA GLY A 181 11.32 -0.75 4.60
C GLY A 181 9.96 -1.19 4.06
N ILE A 182 8.87 -0.59 4.54
CA ILE A 182 7.50 -0.86 4.07
C ILE A 182 7.14 0.21 3.04
N ALA A 183 6.74 -0.20 1.84
CA ALA A 183 6.22 0.74 0.85
C ALA A 183 4.97 1.43 1.42
N ALA A 184 4.97 2.76 1.48
CA ALA A 184 3.87 3.50 2.03
C ALA A 184 3.68 4.85 1.33
N ALA A 185 2.45 5.38 1.41
CA ALA A 185 2.14 6.69 0.87
C ALA A 185 1.01 7.38 1.64
N THR A 186 1.09 8.71 1.72
CA THR A 186 0.06 9.57 2.31
C THR A 186 -0.98 9.86 1.26
N MET A 187 -2.22 9.41 1.45
CA MET A 187 -3.30 9.61 0.49
C MET A 187 -4.03 10.93 0.70
N PHE A 188 -4.38 11.55 -0.41
CA PHE A 188 -5.18 12.76 -0.45
C PHE A 188 -6.50 12.51 -1.19
N THR A 189 -7.51 13.29 -0.82
CA THR A 189 -8.85 13.20 -1.42
C THR A 189 -8.99 14.35 -2.41
N PRO A 190 -9.21 14.09 -3.71
CA PRO A 190 -9.41 15.15 -4.68
C PRO A 190 -10.71 15.91 -4.39
N GLN A 191 -10.76 17.19 -4.77
CA GLN A 191 -11.98 18.01 -4.63
C GLN A 191 -13.06 17.65 -5.65
N LYS A 192 -12.66 17.04 -6.76
CA LYS A 192 -13.53 16.65 -7.86
C LYS A 192 -13.57 15.14 -7.98
N GLU A 193 -14.77 14.58 -8.02
CA GLU A 193 -14.96 13.18 -8.34
C GLU A 193 -14.84 12.94 -9.85
N ILE A 194 -14.11 11.88 -10.19
CA ILE A 194 -13.98 11.38 -11.56
C ILE A 194 -14.45 9.94 -11.61
N GLN A 195 -15.00 9.53 -12.76
CA GLN A 195 -15.38 8.14 -12.97
C GLN A 195 -14.13 7.29 -13.22
N LEU A 196 -13.89 6.34 -12.33
CA LEU A 196 -12.81 5.36 -12.44
C LEU A 196 -13.29 4.10 -13.17
N SER A 197 -12.34 3.25 -13.57
CA SER A 197 -12.67 2.00 -14.27
C SER A 197 -13.13 0.93 -13.27
N ASP A 198 -14.33 0.40 -13.46
CA ASP A 198 -14.85 -0.71 -12.64
C ASP A 198 -14.24 -2.08 -13.00
N THR A 199 -13.52 -2.16 -14.12
CA THR A 199 -13.01 -3.42 -14.67
C THR A 199 -11.49 -3.59 -14.53
N GLN A 200 -10.75 -2.49 -14.41
CA GLN A 200 -9.29 -2.50 -14.33
C GLN A 200 -8.78 -1.69 -13.15
N LEU A 201 -7.96 -2.29 -12.32
CA LEU A 201 -7.06 -1.60 -11.42
C LEU A 201 -5.99 -0.86 -12.22
N ARG A 202 -5.96 0.47 -12.10
CA ARG A 202 -4.97 1.34 -12.75
C ARG A 202 -4.08 1.99 -11.70
N VAL A 203 -2.79 1.70 -11.73
CA VAL A 203 -1.81 2.20 -10.75
C VAL A 203 -0.74 3.00 -11.48
N ALA A 204 -0.62 4.28 -11.18
CA ALA A 204 0.38 5.16 -11.77
C ALA A 204 1.48 5.49 -10.77
N PHE A 205 2.73 5.48 -11.24
CA PHE A 205 3.92 5.75 -10.44
C PHE A 205 4.76 6.83 -11.09
N ASP A 206 5.30 7.75 -10.30
CA ASP A 206 6.54 8.42 -10.69
C ASP A 206 7.72 7.43 -10.71
N GLY A 207 8.79 7.82 -11.41
CA GLY A 207 10.04 7.08 -11.47
C GLY A 207 10.91 7.35 -10.24
N ASP A 208 11.62 8.47 -10.26
CA ASP A 208 12.63 8.80 -9.25
C ASP A 208 11.98 9.00 -7.87
N ALA A 209 12.71 8.63 -6.80
CA ALA A 209 12.25 8.65 -5.40
C ALA A 209 10.95 7.86 -5.10
N VAL A 210 10.40 7.13 -6.07
CA VAL A 210 9.21 6.26 -5.91
C VAL A 210 9.57 4.82 -6.28
N LEU A 211 9.81 4.54 -7.57
CA LEU A 211 10.25 3.22 -8.04
C LEU A 211 11.77 3.08 -8.00
N PHE A 212 12.48 4.16 -8.28
CA PHE A 212 13.93 4.27 -8.23
C PHE A 212 14.36 5.10 -7.02
N SER A 213 15.64 5.03 -6.65
CA SER A 213 16.20 5.92 -5.62
C SER A 213 16.19 7.38 -6.08
N ASP A 214 16.56 8.28 -5.17
CA ASP A 214 16.72 9.72 -5.41
C ASP A 214 18.10 10.09 -5.99
N GLU A 215 18.93 9.12 -6.39
CA GLU A 215 20.29 9.32 -6.92
C GLU A 215 20.31 10.38 -8.04
N SER A 216 19.36 10.29 -8.97
CA SER A 216 19.26 11.21 -10.10
C SER A 216 18.86 12.63 -9.68
N GLU A 217 17.96 12.74 -8.71
CA GLU A 217 17.54 14.05 -8.17
C GLU A 217 18.70 14.74 -7.41
N ILE A 218 19.50 13.96 -6.67
CA ILE A 218 20.70 14.45 -5.99
C ILE A 218 21.68 15.06 -7.01
N ILE A 219 21.94 14.37 -8.12
CA ILE A 219 22.86 14.86 -9.17
C ILE A 219 22.33 16.16 -9.78
N VAL A 220 21.04 16.23 -10.12
CA VAL A 220 20.44 17.45 -10.69
C VAL A 220 20.55 18.63 -9.72
N LYS A 221 20.29 18.42 -8.43
CA LYS A 221 20.36 19.48 -7.42
C LYS A 221 21.79 19.93 -7.13
N GLN A 222 22.77 19.04 -7.17
CA GLN A 222 24.16 19.36 -6.86
C GLN A 222 24.96 19.88 -8.07
N HIS A 223 24.67 19.36 -9.27
CA HIS A 223 25.52 19.53 -10.45
C HIS A 223 24.78 19.97 -11.71
N GLY A 224 23.46 20.17 -11.64
CA GLY A 224 22.63 20.64 -12.76
C GLY A 224 22.27 19.56 -13.78
N LEU A 225 21.49 19.97 -14.78
CA LEU A 225 20.88 19.07 -15.77
C LEU A 225 21.90 18.48 -16.77
N ASP A 226 22.91 19.23 -17.19
CA ASP A 226 23.89 18.75 -18.17
C ASP A 226 24.70 17.59 -17.61
N THR A 227 25.20 17.73 -16.37
CA THR A 227 25.90 16.67 -15.64
C THR A 227 25.00 15.44 -15.45
N PHE A 228 23.71 15.65 -15.20
CA PHE A 228 22.74 14.56 -15.11
C PHE A 228 22.60 13.81 -16.45
N PHE A 229 22.51 14.49 -17.58
CA PHE A 229 22.41 13.82 -18.88
C PHE A 229 23.69 13.05 -19.24
N GLU A 230 24.87 13.59 -18.95
CA GLU A 230 26.14 12.89 -19.12
C GLU A 230 26.22 11.65 -18.23
N HIS A 231 25.78 11.77 -16.98
CA HIS A 231 25.70 10.67 -16.03
C HIS A 231 24.77 9.56 -16.55
N GLU A 232 23.56 9.90 -16.98
CA GLU A 232 22.59 8.93 -17.49
C GLU A 232 23.10 8.20 -18.74
N LYS A 233 23.77 8.91 -19.64
CA LYS A 233 24.40 8.30 -20.82
C LYS A 233 25.53 7.34 -20.43
N LYS A 234 26.38 7.74 -19.49
CA LYS A 234 27.51 6.92 -19.02
C LYS A 234 27.07 5.66 -18.30
N TYR A 235 26.00 5.76 -17.50
CA TYR A 235 25.49 4.67 -16.66
C TYR A 235 24.24 4.00 -17.23
N GLU A 236 23.94 4.20 -18.51
CA GLU A 236 22.72 3.71 -19.16
C GLU A 236 22.48 2.19 -18.97
N ASN A 237 23.56 1.39 -18.93
CA ASN A 237 23.51 -0.06 -18.74
C ASN A 237 23.65 -0.51 -17.28
N LYS A 238 23.83 0.43 -16.34
CA LYS A 238 23.86 0.15 -14.90
C LYS A 238 22.46 0.43 -14.33
N PRO A 239 21.76 -0.58 -13.76
CA PRO A 239 20.45 -0.37 -13.17
C PRO A 239 20.44 0.78 -12.14
N LEU A 240 19.36 1.54 -12.11
CA LEU A 240 19.10 2.50 -11.03
C LEU A 240 18.91 1.73 -9.71
N ALA A 241 19.29 2.36 -8.59
CA ALA A 241 19.00 1.78 -7.29
C ALA A 241 17.48 1.79 -7.01
N GLN A 242 17.03 0.90 -6.14
CA GLN A 242 15.62 0.71 -5.86
C GLN A 242 15.06 1.83 -4.97
N GLY A 243 13.85 2.29 -5.31
CA GLY A 243 13.04 3.18 -4.49
C GLY A 243 12.11 2.42 -3.55
N PRO A 244 11.36 3.15 -2.69
CA PRO A 244 10.53 2.55 -1.65
C PRO A 244 9.35 1.72 -2.18
N LEU A 245 8.84 2.01 -3.39
CA LEU A 245 7.66 1.33 -3.95
C LEU A 245 8.01 0.22 -4.95
N LYS A 246 9.31 -0.09 -5.17
CA LYS A 246 9.72 -1.19 -6.07
C LYS A 246 9.05 -2.52 -5.67
N CYS A 247 9.05 -2.86 -4.38
CA CYS A 247 8.51 -4.14 -3.90
C CYS A 247 7.01 -4.28 -4.18
N PHE A 248 6.27 -3.17 -4.14
CA PHE A 248 4.85 -3.16 -4.50
C PHE A 248 4.65 -3.36 -6.01
N LEU A 249 5.46 -2.71 -6.86
CA LEU A 249 5.44 -2.97 -8.31
C LEU A 249 5.79 -4.44 -8.63
N GLU A 250 6.75 -5.04 -7.92
CA GLU A 250 7.07 -6.47 -8.06
C GLU A 250 5.87 -7.37 -7.72
N ALA A 251 5.12 -7.03 -6.68
CA ALA A 251 3.91 -7.74 -6.29
C ALA A 251 2.80 -7.61 -7.36
N LEU A 252 2.59 -6.42 -7.93
CA LEU A 252 1.66 -6.21 -9.04
C LEU A 252 2.09 -7.02 -10.28
N GLY A 253 3.36 -6.94 -10.66
CA GLY A 253 3.90 -7.69 -11.80
C GLY A 253 3.78 -9.21 -11.64
N LYS A 254 3.91 -9.71 -10.40
CA LYS A 254 3.66 -11.12 -10.09
C LYS A 254 2.22 -11.53 -10.37
N LEU A 255 1.25 -10.73 -9.95
CA LEU A 255 -0.17 -10.99 -10.22
C LEU A 255 -0.51 -10.83 -11.71
N GLN A 256 0.03 -9.82 -12.40
CA GLN A 256 -0.13 -9.63 -13.85
C GLN A 256 0.32 -10.88 -14.63
N ARG A 257 1.48 -11.46 -14.28
CA ARG A 257 1.98 -12.68 -14.93
C ARG A 257 1.03 -13.88 -14.81
N LYS A 258 0.18 -13.95 -13.78
CA LYS A 258 -0.85 -15.01 -13.67
C LYS A 258 -1.89 -14.88 -14.78
N PHE A 259 -2.34 -13.66 -15.07
CA PHE A 259 -3.24 -13.40 -16.20
C PHE A 259 -2.56 -13.72 -17.54
N TYR A 260 -1.28 -13.38 -17.67
CA TYR A 260 -0.51 -13.63 -18.90
C TYR A 260 -0.39 -15.14 -19.18
N ALA A 261 -0.17 -15.94 -18.13
CA ALA A 261 -0.13 -17.40 -18.23
C ALA A 261 -1.46 -18.04 -18.66
N LYS A 262 -2.57 -17.29 -18.61
CA LYS A 262 -3.89 -17.68 -19.11
C LYS A 262 -4.24 -17.01 -20.45
N ASN A 263 -3.26 -16.44 -21.15
CA ASN A 263 -3.43 -15.68 -22.39
C ASN A 263 -4.28 -14.41 -22.27
N GLU A 264 -4.44 -13.87 -21.06
CA GLU A 264 -5.23 -12.65 -20.81
C GLU A 264 -4.34 -11.41 -20.66
N ARG A 265 -3.28 -11.32 -21.47
CA ARG A 265 -2.35 -10.18 -21.39
C ARG A 265 -3.01 -8.86 -21.73
N MET A 266 -3.83 -8.83 -22.78
CA MET A 266 -4.52 -7.62 -23.21
C MET A 266 -5.71 -7.27 -22.31
N ASP A 267 -6.37 -8.29 -21.75
CA ASP A 267 -7.52 -8.16 -20.86
C ASP A 267 -7.14 -8.19 -19.38
N CYS A 268 -5.85 -8.01 -19.06
CA CYS A 268 -5.37 -8.04 -17.69
C CYS A 268 -6.09 -6.95 -16.86
N PRO A 269 -6.67 -7.30 -15.70
CA PRO A 269 -7.39 -6.33 -14.87
C PRO A 269 -6.44 -5.45 -14.05
N ILE A 270 -5.12 -5.64 -14.14
CA ILE A 270 -4.10 -4.77 -13.52
C ILE A 270 -3.34 -4.07 -14.63
N ARG A 271 -3.32 -2.74 -14.59
CA ARG A 271 -2.58 -1.90 -15.54
C ARG A 271 -1.71 -0.89 -14.79
N THR A 272 -0.43 -0.89 -15.12
CA THR A 272 0.61 -0.10 -14.47
C THR A 272 1.13 0.99 -15.40
N TYR A 273 1.36 2.17 -14.84
CA TYR A 273 1.80 3.34 -15.58
C TYR A 273 3.05 3.93 -14.93
N LEU A 274 4.09 4.20 -15.72
CA LEU A 274 5.19 5.05 -15.33
C LEU A 274 4.93 6.46 -15.88
N VAL A 275 4.80 7.46 -15.01
CA VAL A 275 4.54 8.86 -15.36
C VAL A 275 5.69 9.73 -14.82
N THR A 276 6.73 9.92 -15.62
CA THR A 276 8.00 10.51 -15.16
C THR A 276 8.35 11.81 -15.85
N ALA A 277 8.89 12.77 -15.09
CA ALA A 277 9.42 14.03 -15.64
C ALA A 277 10.67 13.83 -16.51
N ARG A 278 11.29 12.64 -16.51
CA ARG A 278 12.44 12.32 -17.37
C ARG A 278 12.11 12.46 -18.86
N SER A 279 13.14 12.77 -19.64
CA SER A 279 13.07 12.78 -21.10
C SER A 279 13.31 11.38 -21.65
N ALA A 280 12.49 10.96 -22.61
CA ALA A 280 12.66 9.66 -23.27
C ALA A 280 14.04 9.53 -23.94
N ALA A 281 14.49 10.60 -24.60
CA ALA A 281 15.69 10.58 -25.44
C ALA A 281 17.00 10.66 -24.64
N SER A 282 17.04 11.41 -23.53
CA SER A 282 18.28 11.65 -22.78
C SER A 282 18.43 10.84 -21.51
N SER A 283 17.33 10.43 -20.85
CA SER A 283 17.39 9.73 -19.56
C SER A 283 16.38 8.57 -19.42
N GLY A 284 15.62 8.26 -20.46
CA GLY A 284 14.59 7.21 -20.44
C GLY A 284 15.13 5.80 -20.67
N ALA A 285 16.22 5.64 -21.42
CA ALA A 285 16.78 4.33 -21.75
C ALA A 285 17.20 3.55 -20.49
N ARG A 286 17.89 4.21 -19.55
CA ARG A 286 18.32 3.61 -18.27
C ARG A 286 17.15 3.13 -17.43
N VAL A 287 16.07 3.90 -17.39
CA VAL A 287 14.82 3.55 -16.68
C VAL A 287 14.23 2.24 -17.22
N LEU A 288 14.04 2.16 -18.54
CA LEU A 288 13.48 0.97 -19.18
C LEU A 288 14.39 -0.26 -19.04
N LYS A 289 15.71 -0.07 -19.14
CA LYS A 289 16.69 -1.14 -18.90
C LYS A 289 16.68 -1.62 -17.45
N THR A 290 16.51 -0.71 -16.50
CA THR A 290 16.40 -1.03 -15.07
C THR A 290 15.17 -1.91 -14.81
N LEU A 291 13.98 -1.48 -15.25
CA LEU A 291 12.75 -2.27 -15.10
C LEU A 291 12.90 -3.67 -15.71
N ARG A 292 13.48 -3.75 -16.92
CA ARG A 292 13.77 -5.03 -17.58
C ARG A 292 14.72 -5.91 -16.77
N SER A 293 15.77 -5.34 -16.19
CA SER A 293 16.73 -6.09 -15.37
C SER A 293 16.10 -6.66 -14.10
N TRP A 294 15.05 -6.02 -13.59
CA TRP A 294 14.25 -6.51 -12.47
C TRP A 294 13.18 -7.53 -12.90
N GLY A 295 13.04 -7.81 -14.20
CA GLY A 295 11.96 -8.65 -14.73
C GLY A 295 10.58 -8.01 -14.55
N LEU A 296 10.53 -6.68 -14.51
CA LEU A 296 9.31 -5.89 -14.39
C LEU A 296 8.94 -5.28 -15.72
N GLU A 297 7.66 -5.42 -16.06
CA GLU A 297 7.06 -4.85 -17.25
C GLU A 297 6.06 -3.80 -16.78
N ILE A 298 6.20 -2.58 -17.30
CA ILE A 298 5.20 -1.52 -17.15
C ILE A 298 4.38 -1.51 -18.44
N ASP A 299 3.05 -1.42 -18.33
CA ASP A 299 2.16 -1.44 -19.48
C ASP A 299 2.28 -0.16 -20.32
N GLU A 300 2.38 0.99 -19.65
CA GLU A 300 2.52 2.30 -20.32
C GLU A 300 3.57 3.16 -19.62
N ALA A 301 4.57 3.63 -20.37
CA ALA A 301 5.62 4.52 -19.88
C ALA A 301 5.53 5.87 -20.59
N LEU A 302 5.25 6.91 -19.81
CA LEU A 302 5.05 8.28 -20.25
C LEU A 302 6.23 9.13 -19.75
N PHE A 303 7.05 9.57 -20.68
CA PHE A 303 8.22 10.43 -20.43
C PHE A 303 7.87 11.87 -20.80
N LEU A 304 7.78 12.74 -19.80
CA LEU A 304 7.24 14.08 -19.97
C LEU A 304 8.28 15.14 -20.28
N ALA A 305 9.58 14.85 -20.13
CA ALA A 305 10.65 15.84 -20.32
C ALA A 305 10.39 17.18 -19.60
N GLY A 306 9.88 17.12 -18.37
CA GLY A 306 9.51 18.28 -17.55
C GLY A 306 8.10 18.82 -17.76
N ALA A 307 7.32 18.31 -18.71
CA ALA A 307 5.93 18.71 -18.87
C ALA A 307 5.06 18.31 -17.66
N PRO A 308 3.95 19.02 -17.37
CA PRO A 308 3.06 18.69 -16.26
C PRO A 308 2.43 17.30 -16.40
N LYS A 309 2.38 16.54 -15.28
CA LYS A 309 1.79 15.19 -15.23
C LYS A 309 0.26 15.19 -15.31
N GLY A 310 -0.36 16.25 -14.79
CA GLY A 310 -1.82 16.38 -14.63
C GLY A 310 -2.67 16.01 -15.85
N PRO A 311 -2.42 16.57 -17.06
CA PRO A 311 -3.20 16.23 -18.26
C PRO A 311 -3.16 14.75 -18.64
N LEU A 312 -2.04 14.07 -18.39
CA LEU A 312 -1.93 12.63 -18.66
C LEU A 312 -2.66 11.81 -17.59
N LEU A 313 -2.61 12.23 -16.33
CA LEU A 313 -3.36 11.59 -15.25
C LEU A 313 -4.88 11.68 -15.48
N GLN A 314 -5.39 12.80 -16.00
CA GLN A 314 -6.78 12.91 -16.45
C GLN A 314 -7.12 11.96 -17.60
N LYS A 315 -6.16 11.64 -18.48
CA LYS A 315 -6.41 10.66 -19.55
C LYS A 315 -6.42 9.23 -19.00
N ILE A 316 -5.55 8.95 -18.03
CA ILE A 316 -5.36 7.61 -17.45
C ILE A 316 -6.52 7.26 -16.49
N HIS A 317 -7.03 8.24 -15.73
CA HIS A 317 -7.93 8.03 -14.60
C HIS A 317 -7.44 6.89 -13.68
N PRO A 318 -6.24 7.03 -13.06
CA PRO A 318 -5.71 5.98 -12.21
C PRO A 318 -6.52 5.89 -10.91
N HIS A 319 -6.60 4.68 -10.35
CA HIS A 319 -7.18 4.49 -9.02
C HIS A 319 -6.29 5.09 -7.93
N ILE A 320 -4.99 5.15 -8.21
CA ILE A 320 -4.00 5.80 -7.35
C ILE A 320 -2.79 6.21 -8.19
N PHE A 321 -2.30 7.42 -7.94
CA PHE A 321 -1.06 7.95 -8.48
C PHE A 321 -0.06 8.21 -7.35
N PHE A 322 1.15 7.65 -7.45
CA PHE A 322 2.22 7.84 -6.47
C PHE A 322 3.28 8.82 -6.99
N ASP A 323 3.63 9.80 -6.16
CA ASP A 323 4.65 10.80 -6.45
C ASP A 323 5.35 11.23 -5.16
N ASP A 324 6.63 11.56 -5.21
CA ASP A 324 7.39 12.04 -4.06
C ASP A 324 7.27 13.56 -3.85
N GLN A 325 6.77 14.31 -4.84
CA GLN A 325 6.70 15.75 -4.78
C GLN A 325 5.28 16.27 -4.56
N MET A 326 5.09 17.00 -3.47
CA MET A 326 3.78 17.59 -3.11
C MET A 326 3.18 18.48 -4.22
N PHE A 327 4.01 19.14 -5.04
CA PHE A 327 3.53 19.93 -6.17
C PHE A 327 2.81 19.07 -7.24
N HIS A 328 3.31 17.87 -7.51
CA HIS A 328 2.66 16.93 -8.43
C HIS A 328 1.39 16.33 -7.83
N ILE A 329 1.40 16.07 -6.52
CA ILE A 329 0.22 15.62 -5.76
C ILE A 329 -0.91 16.65 -5.83
N GLN A 330 -0.62 17.92 -5.52
CA GLN A 330 -1.58 19.03 -5.61
C GLN A 330 -2.14 19.20 -7.03
N GLY A 331 -1.28 19.19 -8.04
CA GLY A 331 -1.72 19.30 -9.43
C GLY A 331 -2.57 18.11 -9.91
N ALA A 332 -2.38 16.93 -9.34
CA ALA A 332 -3.22 15.76 -9.61
C ALA A 332 -4.59 15.89 -8.93
N GLU A 333 -4.63 16.35 -7.68
CA GLU A 333 -5.87 16.57 -6.91
C GLU A 333 -6.78 17.62 -7.55
N GLU A 334 -6.21 18.75 -7.98
CA GLU A 334 -6.95 19.82 -8.69
C GLU A 334 -7.69 19.29 -9.92
N LEU A 335 -7.14 18.25 -10.53
CA LEU A 335 -7.66 17.62 -11.73
C LEU A 335 -8.54 16.38 -11.45
N GLY A 336 -8.81 16.07 -10.19
CA GLY A 336 -9.69 14.99 -9.77
C GLY A 336 -8.98 13.63 -9.60
N THR A 337 -7.66 13.56 -9.74
CA THR A 337 -6.91 12.30 -9.58
C THR A 337 -6.65 12.01 -8.11
N ILE A 338 -6.89 10.75 -7.70
CA ILE A 338 -6.51 10.28 -6.36
C ILE A 338 -4.99 10.11 -6.32
N ALA A 339 -4.34 10.97 -5.54
CA ALA A 339 -2.88 11.02 -5.43
C ALA A 339 -2.41 10.60 -4.04
N ALA A 340 -1.21 10.01 -4.00
CA ALA A 340 -0.60 9.51 -2.79
C ALA A 340 0.89 9.91 -2.74
N HIS A 341 1.23 10.72 -1.75
CA HIS A 341 2.57 11.26 -1.55
C HIS A 341 3.49 10.22 -0.91
N VAL A 342 4.65 9.98 -1.52
CA VAL A 342 5.70 9.12 -0.99
C VAL A 342 6.78 10.01 -0.39
N PRO A 343 6.84 10.21 0.95
CA PRO A 343 7.82 11.11 1.55
C PRO A 343 9.21 10.46 1.60
N TYR A 344 9.87 10.39 0.44
CA TYR A 344 11.17 9.77 0.26
C TYR A 344 12.11 10.67 -0.55
N GLY A 345 13.42 10.51 -0.30
CA GLY A 345 14.48 11.16 -1.06
C GLY A 345 14.79 12.60 -0.65
N ILE A 346 15.82 13.16 -1.30
CA ILE A 346 16.28 14.53 -1.08
C ILE A 346 15.23 15.58 -1.45
N GLY A 347 14.28 15.24 -2.33
CA GLY A 347 13.04 15.98 -2.62
C GLY A 347 12.40 16.60 -1.38
N GLN A 348 12.30 15.82 -0.30
CA GLN A 348 11.60 16.20 0.93
C GLN A 348 12.25 17.37 1.68
N LYS A 349 13.51 17.72 1.37
CA LYS A 349 14.19 18.89 1.95
C LYS A 349 13.88 20.19 1.20
N TYR A 350 13.10 20.15 0.13
CA TYR A 350 12.86 21.29 -0.74
C TYR A 350 11.36 21.52 -0.95
N HIS A 351 10.96 22.78 -1.03
CA HIS A 351 9.62 23.19 -1.45
C HIS A 351 9.72 24.17 -2.62
N LYS A 352 9.14 23.81 -3.77
CA LYS A 352 9.19 24.61 -5.02
C LYS A 352 10.63 25.05 -5.38
N GLY A 353 11.59 24.13 -5.25
CA GLY A 353 13.00 24.37 -5.58
C GLY A 353 13.81 25.12 -4.51
N LYS A 354 13.21 25.55 -3.40
CA LYS A 354 13.91 26.18 -2.27
C LYS A 354 14.10 25.20 -1.12
N LEU A 355 15.27 25.24 -0.47
CA LEU A 355 15.53 24.42 0.72
C LEU A 355 14.56 24.83 1.84
N ILE A 356 13.92 23.84 2.47
CA ILE A 356 13.11 24.06 3.66
C ILE A 356 14.08 24.31 4.81
N GLU A 357 14.14 25.54 5.32
CA GLU A 357 14.89 25.85 6.53
C GLU A 357 14.25 25.08 7.71
N LYS A 358 14.93 24.03 8.19
CA LYS A 358 14.53 23.39 9.45
C LYS A 358 14.88 24.36 10.58
N THR A 359 13.87 24.93 11.23
CA THR A 359 14.06 25.55 12.54
C THR A 359 14.67 24.49 13.46
N PRO A 360 15.78 24.77 14.19
CA PRO A 360 16.31 23.82 15.16
C PRO A 360 15.20 23.46 16.13
N LYS A 361 14.96 22.15 16.34
CA LYS A 361 14.20 21.71 17.51
C LYS A 361 15.06 22.05 18.72
N GLU A 362 14.63 23.04 19.51
CA GLU A 362 15.18 23.35 20.83
C GLU A 362 14.93 22.20 21.82
#